data_AF-A0A7G2M0N0-F1
#
_entry.id   AF-A0A7G2M0N0-F1
#
_cell.length_a   1.000
_cell.length_b   1.000
_cell.length_c   1.000
_cell.angle_alpha   90.00
_cell.angle_beta   90.00
_cell.angle_gamma   90.00
#
_symmetry.space_group_name_H-M   'P 1'
#
loop_
_entity.id
_entity.type
_entity.pdbx_description
1 polymer ?
#
loop_
_entity_poly.entity_id
_entity_poly.type
_entity_poly.pdbx_seq_one_letter_code
_entity_poly.pdbx_strand_id
1 'polypeptide(L)'
;MKTAALLFGLFTTSASAQDLLPRYEAAQVALDGRMLSVMGSDPAKARWSPERRGKSACALAELERLRGRPVTEAYVREVEYAIGEAHRLTRAADFGGSAARIHRNAGIRFQRDLVPITRKCGIGL
;
A
#
# COMPACT_ATOMS: atom_id res chain seq x y z
N MET A 1 17.79 -34.22 -40.58
CA MET A 1 18.07 -33.06 -39.70
C MET A 1 16.79 -32.77 -38.92
N LYS A 2 16.79 -32.95 -37.59
CA LYS A 2 15.62 -32.70 -36.73
C LYS A 2 15.81 -31.34 -36.06
N THR A 3 15.05 -30.34 -36.50
CA THR A 3 14.96 -29.02 -35.86
C THR A 3 14.08 -29.14 -34.62
N ALA A 4 14.69 -29.08 -33.44
CA ALA A 4 13.99 -28.98 -32.17
C ALA A 4 13.44 -27.56 -32.02
N ALA A 5 12.12 -27.42 -31.98
CA ALA A 5 11.44 -26.18 -31.64
C ALA A 5 11.62 -25.93 -30.13
N LEU A 6 12.50 -25.01 -29.77
CA LEU A 6 12.60 -24.43 -28.43
C LEU A 6 11.42 -23.50 -28.21
N LEU A 7 10.34 -24.01 -27.63
CA LEU A 7 9.27 -23.22 -27.03
C LEU A 7 9.83 -22.57 -25.75
N PHE A 8 10.44 -21.39 -25.90
CA PHE A 8 10.62 -20.48 -24.78
C PHE A 8 9.23 -20.02 -24.33
N GLY A 9 8.71 -20.67 -23.30
CA GLY A 9 7.56 -20.20 -22.56
C GLY A 9 7.88 -18.82 -21.99
N LEU A 10 7.38 -17.79 -22.66
CA LEU A 10 7.27 -16.44 -22.12
C LEU A 10 6.30 -16.51 -20.93
N PHE A 11 6.83 -16.83 -19.76
CA PHE A 11 6.25 -16.35 -18.52
C PHE A 11 6.34 -14.84 -18.60
N THR A 12 5.27 -14.21 -19.09
CA THR A 12 5.01 -12.80 -18.84
C THR A 12 4.93 -12.67 -17.33
N THR A 13 6.05 -12.36 -16.69
CA THR A 13 6.06 -11.89 -15.31
C THR A 13 5.26 -10.59 -15.33
N SER A 14 3.96 -10.71 -15.05
CA SER A 14 3.10 -9.58 -14.71
C SER A 14 3.88 -8.76 -13.69
N ALA A 15 4.27 -7.55 -14.09
CA ALA A 15 5.06 -6.64 -13.27
C ALA A 15 4.37 -6.52 -11.92
N SER A 16 4.92 -7.19 -10.92
CA SER A 16 4.35 -7.27 -9.59
C SER A 16 4.30 -5.89 -8.98
N ALA A 17 3.29 -5.58 -8.16
CA ALA A 17 3.16 -4.35 -7.37
C ALA A 17 4.31 -4.11 -6.37
N GLN A 18 5.38 -4.90 -6.44
CA GLN A 18 6.62 -4.71 -5.69
C GLN A 18 7.34 -3.43 -6.11
N ASP A 19 7.19 -2.97 -7.35
CA ASP A 19 7.72 -1.69 -7.81
C ASP A 19 7.00 -0.48 -7.15
N LEU A 20 5.77 -0.67 -6.68
CA LEU A 20 5.01 0.35 -5.96
C LEU A 20 5.39 0.45 -4.47
N LEU A 21 6.03 -0.58 -3.91
CA LEU A 21 6.35 -0.66 -2.48
C LEU A 21 7.21 0.52 -1.98
N PRO A 22 8.29 0.96 -2.66
CA PRO A 22 9.08 2.09 -2.18
C PRO A 22 8.27 3.39 -2.09
N ARG A 23 7.37 3.62 -3.05
CA ARG A 23 6.48 4.79 -3.07
C ARG A 23 5.44 4.71 -1.95
N TYR A 24 4.81 3.56 -1.80
CA TYR A 24 3.83 3.32 -0.75
C TYR A 24 4.44 3.48 0.65
N GLU A 25 5.65 2.93 0.88
CA GLU A 25 6.37 3.09 2.14
C GLU A 25 6.70 4.56 2.41
N ALA A 26 7.29 5.27 1.45
CA ALA A 26 7.63 6.68 1.62
C ALA A 26 6.40 7.52 1.99
N ALA A 27 5.28 7.31 1.28
CA ALA A 27 4.04 8.04 1.54
C ALA A 27 3.41 7.70 2.91
N GLN A 28 3.38 6.43 3.31
CA GLN A 28 2.88 6.06 4.64
C GLN A 28 3.78 6.55 5.76
N VAL A 29 5.11 6.42 5.64
CA VAL A 29 6.06 6.93 6.64
C VAL A 29 5.91 8.45 6.79
N ALA A 30 5.71 9.18 5.69
CA ALA A 30 5.46 10.61 5.74
C ALA A 30 4.13 10.95 6.43
N LEU A 31 3.05 10.22 6.09
CA LEU A 31 1.72 10.42 6.68
C LEU A 31 1.71 10.13 8.19
N ASP A 32 2.21 8.96 8.57
CA ASP A 32 2.32 8.54 9.97
C ASP A 32 3.27 9.47 10.75
N GLY A 33 4.39 9.87 10.13
CA GLY A 33 5.34 10.81 10.72
C GLY A 33 4.72 12.19 10.97
N ARG A 34 3.90 12.67 10.03
CA ARG A 34 3.15 13.92 10.20
C ARG A 34 2.13 13.82 11.35
N MET A 35 1.41 12.70 11.44
CA MET A 35 0.49 12.44 12.56
C MET A 35 1.23 12.43 13.91
N LEU A 36 2.36 11.71 14.00
CA LEU A 36 3.19 11.66 15.20
C LEU A 36 3.70 13.06 15.60
N SER A 37 4.16 13.84 14.63
CA SER A 37 4.61 15.21 14.86
C SER A 37 3.49 16.09 15.45
N VAL A 38 2.27 15.99 14.92
CA VAL A 38 1.10 16.71 15.46
C VAL A 38 0.75 16.25 16.88
N MET A 39 0.99 14.98 17.20
CA MET A 39 0.82 14.43 18.55
C MET A 39 1.97 14.77 19.52
N GLY A 40 2.96 15.56 19.10
CA GLY A 40 4.15 15.88 19.91
C GLY A 40 5.10 14.69 20.09
N SER A 41 5.00 13.67 19.24
CA SER A 41 5.84 12.47 19.23
C SER A 41 6.94 12.55 18.18
N ASP A 42 8.00 11.77 18.37
CA ASP A 42 9.10 11.66 17.40
C ASP A 42 8.62 11.05 16.06
N PRO A 43 8.67 11.78 14.93
CA PRO A 43 8.25 11.29 13.62
C PRO A 43 9.13 10.15 13.09
N ALA A 44 10.36 9.97 13.60
CA ALA A 44 11.22 8.86 13.17
C ALA A 44 10.63 7.49 13.53
N LYS A 45 9.73 7.43 14.52
CA LYS A 45 8.99 6.21 14.89
C LYS A 45 7.99 5.75 13.81
N ALA A 46 7.71 6.57 12.80
CA ALA A 46 6.90 6.16 11.65
C ALA A 46 7.64 5.21 10.69
N ARG A 47 8.98 5.13 10.77
CA ARG A 47 9.78 4.25 9.91
C ARG A 47 9.31 2.80 10.02
N TRP A 48 9.19 2.14 8.88
CA TRP A 48 8.75 0.76 8.85
C TRP A 48 9.85 -0.17 9.37
N SER A 49 9.44 -1.17 10.14
CA SER A 49 10.27 -2.35 10.39
C SER A 49 10.34 -3.24 9.14
N PRO A 50 11.35 -4.12 9.02
CA PRO A 50 11.39 -5.12 7.95
C PRO A 50 10.11 -5.98 7.90
N GLU A 51 9.54 -6.30 9.07
CA GLU A 51 8.28 -7.03 9.17
C GLU A 51 7.11 -6.23 8.56
N ARG A 52 6.95 -4.95 8.93
CA ARG A 52 5.90 -4.08 8.36
C ARG A 52 6.06 -3.95 6.84
N ARG A 53 7.29 -3.81 6.36
CA ARG A 53 7.60 -3.75 4.91
C ARG A 53 7.21 -5.05 4.21
N GLY A 54 7.52 -6.21 4.78
CA GLY A 54 7.15 -7.52 4.23
C GLY A 54 5.63 -7.72 4.16
N LYS A 55 4.90 -7.40 5.24
CA LYS A 55 3.43 -7.47 5.27
C LYS A 55 2.78 -6.52 4.25
N SER A 56 3.34 -5.32 4.11
CA SER A 56 2.86 -4.32 3.14
C SER A 56 3.12 -4.75 1.68
N ALA A 57 4.27 -5.38 1.41
CA ALA A 57 4.57 -5.96 0.11
C ALA A 57 3.58 -7.07 -0.26
N CYS A 58 3.28 -7.97 0.69
CA CYS A 58 2.24 -8.98 0.52
C CYS A 58 0.87 -8.33 0.22
N ALA A 59 0.50 -7.29 0.97
CA ALA A 59 -0.79 -6.64 0.79
C ALA A 59 -0.95 -5.97 -0.58
N LEU A 60 0.09 -5.30 -1.10
CA LEU A 60 0.07 -4.73 -2.45
C LEU A 60 -0.06 -5.81 -3.53
N ALA A 61 0.67 -6.91 -3.39
CA ALA A 61 0.59 -8.02 -4.32
C ALA A 61 -0.80 -8.69 -4.31
N GLU A 62 -1.39 -8.89 -3.12
CA GLU A 62 -2.74 -9.46 -3.01
C GLU A 62 -3.83 -8.50 -3.50
N LEU A 63 -3.67 -7.20 -3.25
CA LEU A 63 -4.58 -6.19 -3.81
C LEU A 63 -4.54 -6.22 -5.33
N GLU A 64 -3.35 -6.27 -5.93
CA GLU A 64 -3.20 -6.37 -7.38
C GLU A 64 -3.80 -7.66 -7.92
N ARG A 65 -3.55 -8.79 -7.27
CA ARG A 65 -4.14 -10.08 -7.67
C ARG A 65 -5.66 -10.06 -7.63
N LEU A 66 -6.26 -9.41 -6.64
CA LEU A 66 -7.72 -9.36 -6.45
C LEU A 66 -8.41 -8.31 -7.32
N ARG A 67 -7.77 -7.17 -7.53
CA ARG A 67 -8.41 -5.96 -8.08
C ARG A 67 -7.71 -5.38 -9.30
N GLY A 68 -6.58 -5.94 -9.68
CA GLY A 68 -5.77 -5.53 -10.82
C GLY A 68 -4.85 -4.36 -10.49
N ARG A 69 -3.81 -4.21 -11.34
CA ARG A 69 -2.81 -3.15 -11.26
C ARG A 69 -3.40 -1.73 -11.13
N PRO A 70 -4.43 -1.32 -11.90
CA PRO A 70 -4.94 0.04 -11.83
C PRO A 70 -5.48 0.43 -10.44
N VAL A 71 -6.11 -0.51 -9.73
CA VAL A 71 -6.63 -0.29 -8.38
C VAL A 71 -5.50 -0.19 -7.37
N THR A 72 -4.47 -1.03 -7.48
CA THR A 72 -3.30 -0.97 -6.61
C THR A 72 -2.53 0.34 -6.77
N GLU A 73 -2.35 0.80 -8.01
CA GLU A 73 -1.75 2.11 -8.26
C GLU A 73 -2.61 3.26 -7.76
N ALA A 74 -3.94 3.18 -7.92
CA ALA A 74 -4.85 4.18 -7.38
C ALA A 74 -4.74 4.25 -5.85
N TYR A 75 -4.67 3.10 -5.17
CA TYR A 75 -4.43 3.06 -3.73
C TYR A 75 -3.14 3.77 -3.32
N VAL A 76 -2.02 3.48 -3.99
CA VAL A 76 -0.75 4.17 -3.69
C VAL A 76 -0.84 5.67 -3.95
N ARG A 77 -1.48 6.09 -5.06
CA ARG A 77 -1.73 7.51 -5.35
C ARG A 77 -2.60 8.20 -4.29
N GLU A 78 -3.62 7.53 -3.77
CA GLU A 78 -4.46 8.09 -2.70
C GLU A 78 -3.68 8.26 -1.39
N VAL A 79 -2.74 7.38 -1.08
CA VAL A 79 -1.83 7.53 0.07
C VAL A 79 -0.86 8.70 -0.16
N GLU A 80 -0.31 8.83 -1.37
CA GLU A 80 0.53 9.97 -1.78
C GLU A 80 -0.25 11.29 -1.76
N TYR A 81 -1.54 11.28 -2.08
CA TYR A 81 -2.39 12.46 -1.98
C TYR A 81 -2.70 12.82 -0.51
N ALA A 82 -2.93 11.82 0.33
CA ALA A 82 -3.26 12.02 1.74
C ALA A 82 -2.15 12.75 2.52
N ILE A 83 -0.87 12.58 2.16
CA ILE A 83 0.21 13.37 2.78
C ILE A 83 0.10 14.87 2.43
N GLY A 84 -0.27 15.20 1.20
CA GLY A 84 -0.53 16.60 0.80
C GLY A 84 -1.61 17.27 1.67
N GLU A 85 -2.67 16.53 1.99
CA GLU A 85 -3.72 16.99 2.91
C GLU A 85 -3.24 17.02 4.37
N ALA A 86 -2.47 16.03 4.79
CA ALA A 86 -1.96 15.90 6.16
C ALA A 86 -1.05 17.05 6.61
N HIS A 87 -0.35 17.70 5.67
CA HIS A 87 0.45 18.88 5.98
C HIS A 87 -0.36 20.05 6.55
N ARG A 88 -1.65 20.15 6.19
CA ARG A 88 -2.55 21.21 6.68
C ARG A 88 -3.19 20.88 8.02
N LEU A 89 -3.09 19.64 8.49
CA LEU A 89 -3.72 19.20 9.73
C LEU A 89 -2.89 19.62 10.93
N THR A 90 -3.55 20.13 11.97
CA THR A 90 -2.92 20.61 13.21
C THR A 90 -3.37 19.86 14.46
N ARG A 91 -4.38 18.99 14.35
CA ARG A 91 -4.88 18.16 15.45
C ARG A 91 -4.90 16.70 15.06
N ALA A 92 -4.52 15.82 15.99
CA ALA A 92 -4.47 14.38 15.75
C ALA A 92 -5.84 13.79 15.35
N ALA A 93 -6.92 14.32 15.92
CA ALA A 93 -8.29 13.89 15.59
C ALA A 93 -8.65 14.10 14.11
N ASP A 94 -8.02 15.08 13.44
CA ASP A 94 -8.31 15.38 12.04
C ASP A 94 -7.71 14.34 11.06
N PHE A 95 -6.79 13.49 11.54
CA PHE A 95 -6.30 12.31 10.80
C PHE A 95 -7.31 11.17 10.83
N GLY A 96 -8.32 11.25 11.70
CA GLY A 96 -9.41 10.29 11.82
C GLY A 96 -10.09 10.03 10.48
N GLY A 97 -10.28 8.76 10.16
CA GLY A 97 -10.97 8.34 8.92
C GLY A 97 -10.16 8.48 7.64
N SER A 98 -8.90 8.95 7.68
CA SER A 98 -8.03 9.03 6.49
C SER A 98 -7.85 7.68 5.81
N ALA A 99 -7.57 6.62 6.57
CA ALA A 99 -7.47 5.27 6.02
C ALA A 99 -8.76 4.84 5.30
N ALA A 100 -9.93 5.07 5.91
CA ALA A 100 -11.22 4.74 5.28
C ALA A 100 -11.47 5.55 4.00
N ARG A 101 -11.07 6.83 3.96
CA ARG A 101 -11.17 7.70 2.77
C ARG A 101 -10.24 7.24 1.65
N ILE A 102 -8.98 6.96 1.95
CA ILE A 102 -8.00 6.40 1.00
C ILE A 102 -8.56 5.13 0.35
N HIS A 103 -9.05 4.18 1.16
CA HIS A 103 -9.63 2.94 0.64
C HIS A 103 -10.87 3.20 -0.24
N ARG A 104 -11.80 4.06 0.20
CA ARG A 104 -13.01 4.39 -0.60
C ARG A 104 -12.64 5.02 -1.93
N ASN A 105 -11.73 5.98 -1.96
CA ASN A 105 -11.32 6.68 -3.18
C ASN A 105 -10.62 5.73 -4.16
N ALA A 106 -9.84 4.78 -3.65
CA ALA A 106 -9.24 3.72 -4.46
C ALA A 106 -10.23 2.62 -4.89
N GLY A 107 -11.51 2.71 -4.52
CA GLY A 107 -12.52 1.69 -4.84
C GLY A 107 -12.33 0.37 -4.07
N ILE A 108 -11.64 0.41 -2.93
CA ILE A 108 -11.37 -0.71 -2.03
C ILE A 108 -12.47 -0.78 -0.96
N ARG A 109 -13.07 -1.96 -0.82
CA ARG A 109 -14.16 -2.28 0.10
C ARG A 109 -13.62 -3.13 1.24
N PHE A 110 -13.94 -2.74 2.47
CA PHE A 110 -13.41 -3.38 3.67
C PHE A 110 -13.63 -4.90 3.71
N GLN A 111 -14.89 -5.35 3.65
CA GLN A 111 -15.20 -6.79 3.76
C GLN A 111 -14.73 -7.62 2.57
N ARG A 112 -14.81 -7.07 1.36
CA ARG A 112 -14.50 -7.81 0.12
C ARG A 112 -13.01 -7.89 -0.17
N ASP A 113 -12.27 -6.82 0.12
CA ASP A 113 -10.89 -6.69 -0.31
C ASP A 113 -9.93 -6.67 0.90
N LEU A 114 -10.17 -5.81 1.90
CA LEU A 114 -9.22 -5.63 3.01
C LEU A 114 -9.18 -6.84 3.94
N VAL A 115 -10.33 -7.33 4.42
CA VAL A 115 -10.39 -8.49 5.33
C VAL A 115 -9.64 -9.73 4.81
N PRO A 116 -9.82 -10.18 3.55
CA PRO A 116 -9.04 -11.31 3.06
C PRO A 116 -7.55 -11.00 2.91
N ILE A 117 -7.18 -9.78 2.50
CA ILE A 117 -5.78 -9.37 2.37
C ILE A 117 -5.10 -9.35 3.74
N THR A 118 -5.71 -8.73 4.75
CA THR A 118 -5.12 -8.58 6.08
C THR A 118 -4.96 -9.92 6.77
N ARG A 119 -5.94 -10.83 6.64
CA ARG A 119 -5.82 -12.23 7.11
C ARG A 119 -4.67 -12.97 6.42
N LYS A 120 -4.56 -12.87 5.10
CA LYS A 120 -3.53 -13.59 4.33
C LYS A 120 -2.12 -13.07 4.62
N CYS A 121 -1.97 -11.76 4.78
CA CYS A 121 -0.69 -11.11 4.99
C CYS A 121 -0.32 -10.90 6.47
N GLY A 122 -1.14 -11.39 7.41
CA GLY A 122 -0.87 -11.26 8.84
C GLY A 122 -0.86 -9.81 9.35
N ILE A 123 -1.70 -8.95 8.77
CA ILE A 123 -1.89 -7.56 9.19
C ILE A 123 -3.04 -7.55 10.20
N GLY A 124 -2.79 -7.03 11.41
CA GLY A 124 -3.85 -6.83 12.40
C GLY A 124 -4.90 -5.84 11.89
N LEU A 125 -6.17 -6.15 12.12
CA LEU A 125 -7.31 -5.24 11.87
C LEU A 125 -7.64 -4.45 13.14
#